data_AF-S4P4I4-F1
#
_entry.id   AF-S4P4I4-F1
#
_cell.length_a   1.000
_cell.length_b   1.000
_cell.length_c   1.000
_cell.angle_alpha   90.00
_cell.angle_beta   90.00
_cell.angle_gamma   90.00
#
_symmetry.space_group_name_H-M   'P 1'
#
loop_
_entity.id
_entity.type
_entity.pdbx_description
1 polymer ?
#
loop_
_entity_poly.entity_id
_entity_poly.type
_entity_poly.pdbx_seq_one_letter_code
_entity_poly.pdbx_strand_id
1 'polypeptide(L)'
;SVRVNCLLCLGKLLEHLDKWLVLDEIIPFLPQIPSREPAVLMGILGIYKLTLGHKKLGITKEVMATKVLPFLIPLCVENGLTLNQFNALV
;
A
#
# COMPACT_ATOMS: atom_id res chain seq x y z
N SER A 1 -9.39 -12.17 8.08
CA SER A 1 -9.13 -12.83 6.77
C SER A 1 -7.64 -13.11 6.65
N VAL A 2 -7.25 -14.28 6.11
CA VAL A 2 -5.83 -14.65 5.93
C VAL A 2 -5.08 -13.61 5.11
N ARG A 3 -5.69 -13.07 4.04
CA ARG A 3 -5.08 -12.04 3.18
C ARG A 3 -4.67 -10.78 3.95
N VAL A 4 -5.57 -10.28 4.80
CA VAL A 4 -5.31 -9.08 5.63
C VAL A 4 -4.20 -9.36 6.64
N ASN A 5 -4.19 -10.55 7.24
CA ASN A 5 -3.14 -10.94 8.18
C ASN A 5 -1.77 -11.05 7.49
N CYS A 6 -1.71 -11.58 6.26
CA CYS A 6 -0.48 -11.61 5.47
C CYS A 6 0.06 -10.20 5.17
N LEU A 7 -0.81 -9.25 4.80
CA LEU A 7 -0.42 -7.86 4.59
C LEU A 7 0.08 -7.19 5.88
N LEU A 8 -0.55 -7.47 7.02
CA LEU A 8 -0.11 -6.97 8.31
C LEU A 8 1.29 -7.52 8.67
N CYS A 9 1.51 -8.81 8.45
CA CYS A 9 2.82 -9.44 8.65
C CYS A 9 3.87 -8.85 7.71
N LEU A 10 3.53 -8.66 6.42
CA LEU A 10 4.42 -8.02 5.45
C LEU A 10 4.84 -6.63 5.92
N GLY A 11 3.90 -5.81 6.40
CA GLY A 11 4.18 -4.48 6.95
C GLY A 11 5.21 -4.51 8.09
N LYS A 12 5.11 -5.47 9.01
CA LYS A 12 6.08 -5.65 10.12
C LYS A 12 7.46 -6.09 9.63
N LEU A 13 7.55 -6.79 8.51
CA LEU A 13 8.83 -7.24 7.96
C LEU A 13 9.58 -6.12 7.22
N LEU A 14 8.88 -5.11 6.69
CA LEU A 14 9.47 -4.05 5.86
C LEU A 14 10.68 -3.36 6.47
N GLU A 15 10.68 -3.09 7.78
CA GLU A 15 11.78 -2.41 8.47
C GLU A 15 13.10 -3.22 8.44
N HIS A 16 12.98 -4.53 8.31
CA HIS A 16 14.08 -5.48 8.25
C HIS A 16 14.58 -5.74 6.82
N LEU A 17 13.87 -5.25 5.81
CA LEU A 17 14.22 -5.46 4.40
C LEU A 17 15.15 -4.37 3.87
N ASP A 18 15.86 -4.70 2.79
CA ASP A 18 16.60 -3.71 2.01
C ASP A 18 15.64 -2.73 1.30
N LYS A 19 16.09 -1.49 1.15
CA LYS A 19 15.28 -0.42 0.53
C LYS A 19 14.90 -0.74 -0.92
N TRP A 20 15.84 -1.23 -1.71
CA TRP A 20 15.62 -1.49 -3.13
C TRP A 20 14.70 -2.68 -3.32
N LEU A 21 14.85 -3.72 -2.48
CA LEU A 21 13.91 -4.83 -2.44
C LEU A 21 12.47 -4.34 -2.20
N VAL A 22 12.27 -3.41 -1.25
CA VAL A 22 10.93 -2.87 -1.00
C VAL A 22 10.41 -2.07 -2.20
N LEU A 23 11.23 -1.21 -2.80
CA LEU A 23 10.82 -0.34 -3.90
C LEU A 23 10.56 -1.07 -5.22
N ASP A 24 11.38 -2.07 -5.53
CA ASP A 24 11.37 -2.73 -6.84
C ASP A 24 10.47 -3.97 -6.84
N GLU A 25 10.35 -4.66 -5.71
CA GLU A 25 9.57 -5.91 -5.61
C GLU A 25 8.27 -5.71 -4.82
N ILE A 26 8.35 -5.19 -3.59
CA ILE A 26 7.18 -5.16 -2.70
C ILE A 26 6.16 -4.12 -3.15
N ILE A 27 6.59 -2.88 -3.43
CA ILE A 27 5.70 -1.78 -3.82
C ILE A 27 4.97 -2.08 -5.15
N PRO A 28 5.61 -2.62 -6.19
CA PRO A 28 4.95 -2.99 -7.44
C PRO A 28 4.11 -4.27 -7.34
N PHE A 29 4.34 -5.10 -6.33
CA PHE A 29 3.51 -6.29 -6.07
C PHE A 29 2.13 -5.94 -5.50
N LEU A 30 2.01 -4.93 -4.63
CA LEU A 30 0.75 -4.64 -3.92
C LEU A 30 -0.46 -4.40 -4.85
N PRO A 31 -0.36 -3.64 -5.97
CA PRO A 31 -1.48 -3.45 -6.90
C PRO A 31 -1.92 -4.73 -7.62
N GLN A 32 -1.07 -5.76 -7.64
CA GLN A 32 -1.35 -7.02 -8.33
C GLN A 32 -2.29 -7.92 -7.53
N ILE A 33 -2.56 -7.59 -6.25
CA ILE A 33 -3.47 -8.34 -5.39
C ILE A 33 -4.91 -8.09 -5.85
N PRO A 34 -5.62 -9.08 -6.45
CA PRO A 34 -6.91 -8.86 -7.08
C PRO A 34 -8.03 -8.86 -6.03
N SER A 35 -8.17 -7.76 -5.28
CA SER A 35 -9.14 -7.63 -4.21
C SER A 35 -9.67 -6.21 -4.09
N ARG A 36 -11.01 -6.10 -4.00
CA ARG A 36 -11.72 -4.84 -3.70
C ARG A 36 -12.31 -4.79 -2.30
N GLU A 37 -12.03 -5.80 -1.48
CA GLU A 37 -12.46 -5.81 -0.08
C GLU A 37 -11.81 -4.62 0.66
N PRO A 38 -12.59 -3.75 1.34
CA PRO A 38 -12.05 -2.58 2.02
C PRO A 38 -10.91 -2.93 2.99
N ALA A 39 -11.03 -4.03 3.74
CA ALA A 39 -9.98 -4.45 4.67
C ALA A 39 -8.64 -4.77 3.99
N VAL A 40 -8.67 -5.32 2.76
CA VAL A 40 -7.46 -5.61 1.98
C VAL A 40 -6.87 -4.32 1.42
N LEU A 41 -7.71 -3.44 0.86
CA LEU A 41 -7.29 -2.12 0.37
C LEU A 41 -6.65 -1.29 1.50
N MET A 42 -7.23 -1.31 2.69
CA MET A 42 -6.67 -0.64 3.87
C MET A 42 -5.34 -1.24 4.31
N GLY A 43 -5.16 -2.56 4.19
CA GLY A 43 -3.87 -3.22 4.44
C GLY A 43 -2.78 -2.76 3.46
N ILE A 44 -3.10 -2.70 2.16
CA ILE A 44 -2.19 -2.19 1.12
C ILE A 44 -1.81 -0.73 1.38
N LEU A 45 -2.81 0.12 1.66
CA LEU A 45 -2.61 1.53 1.97
C LEU A 45 -1.73 1.73 3.22
N GLY A 46 -1.92 0.89 4.25
CA GLY A 46 -1.07 0.89 5.44
C GLY A 46 0.40 0.66 5.12
N ILE A 47 0.70 -0.26 4.19
CA ILE A 47 2.06 -0.53 3.73
C ILE A 47 2.65 0.69 2.98
N TYR A 48 1.88 1.33 2.10
CA TYR A 48 2.35 2.55 1.43
C TYR A 48 2.67 3.66 2.41
N LYS A 49 1.78 3.93 3.37
CA LYS A 49 2.00 4.94 4.42
C LYS A 49 3.21 4.62 5.29
N LEU A 50 3.35 3.36 5.70
CA LEU A 50 4.51 2.91 6.48
C LEU A 50 5.80 3.12 5.71
N THR A 51 5.85 2.72 4.44
CA THR A 51 7.04 2.85 3.59
C THR A 51 7.41 4.33 3.36
N LEU A 52 6.41 5.19 3.11
CA LEU A 52 6.60 6.63 2.94
C LEU A 52 7.15 7.31 4.20
N GLY A 53 6.63 6.97 5.38
CA GLY A 53 7.05 7.54 6.66
C GLY A 53 8.32 6.92 7.24
N HIS A 54 8.81 5.81 6.69
CA HIS A 54 9.94 5.08 7.25
C HIS A 54 11.27 5.75 6.89
N LYS A 55 12.10 6.04 7.91
CA LYS A 55 13.39 6.75 7.75
C LYS A 55 14.35 6.09 6.76
N LYS A 56 14.34 4.75 6.66
CA LYS A 56 15.22 3.97 5.78
C LYS A 56 14.67 3.79 4.36
N LEU A 57 13.36 3.57 4.22
CA LEU A 57 12.77 3.11 2.96
C LEU A 57 12.45 4.33 2.10
N GLY A 58 11.41 5.07 2.47
CA GLY A 58 10.85 6.14 1.65
C GLY A 58 10.32 5.60 0.32
N ILE A 59 9.52 6.41 -0.39
CA ILE A 59 9.13 6.14 -1.77
C ILE A 59 9.60 7.31 -2.64
N THR A 60 10.23 7.02 -3.78
CA THR A 60 10.67 8.08 -4.69
C THR A 60 9.47 8.73 -5.38
N LYS A 61 9.61 9.99 -5.81
CA LYS A 61 8.54 10.68 -6.57
C LYS A 61 8.15 9.92 -7.83
N GLU A 62 9.13 9.28 -8.48
CA GLU A 62 8.92 8.48 -9.67
C GLU A 62 8.09 7.23 -9.40
N VAL A 63 8.44 6.44 -8.36
CA VAL A 63 7.66 5.24 -7.98
C VAL A 63 6.25 5.64 -7.53
N MET A 64 6.12 6.76 -6.83
CA MET A 64 4.82 7.30 -6.45
C MET A 64 3.96 7.63 -7.67
N ALA A 65 4.51 8.36 -8.64
CA ALA A 65 3.80 8.79 -9.84
C ALA A 65 3.46 7.64 -10.80
N THR A 66 4.35 6.64 -10.93
CA THR A 66 4.23 5.59 -11.96
C THR A 66 3.63 4.29 -11.46
N LYS A 67 3.67 4.01 -10.14
CA LYS A 67 3.21 2.73 -9.56
C LYS A 67 2.10 2.93 -8.53
N VAL A 68 2.31 3.84 -7.57
CA VAL A 68 1.40 3.96 -6.41
C VAL A 68 0.14 4.75 -6.74
N LEU A 69 0.27 5.98 -7.25
CA LEU A 69 -0.87 6.84 -7.58
C LEU A 69 -1.82 6.25 -8.64
N PRO A 70 -1.33 5.63 -9.73
CA PRO A 70 -2.22 4.99 -10.70
C PRO A 70 -3.11 3.91 -10.10
N PHE A 71 -2.68 3.25 -9.02
CA PHE A 71 -3.48 2.28 -8.28
C PHE A 71 -4.44 2.95 -7.29
N LEU A 72 -3.99 3.97 -6.55
CA LEU A 72 -4.81 4.58 -5.49
C LEU A 72 -5.90 5.52 -6.02
N ILE A 73 -5.64 6.30 -7.07
CA ILE A 73 -6.60 7.31 -7.57
C ILE A 73 -7.95 6.68 -7.98
N PRO A 74 -8.01 5.56 -8.69
CA PRO A 74 -9.28 4.90 -9.02
C PRO A 74 -10.06 4.44 -7.78
N LEU A 75 -9.41 4.13 -6.66
CA LEU A 75 -10.08 3.70 -5.43
C LEU A 75 -10.82 4.85 -4.75
N CYS A 76 -10.42 6.10 -4.98
CA CYS A 76 -11.08 7.28 -4.42
C CYS A 76 -12.51 7.47 -4.95
N VAL A 77 -12.88 6.84 -6.07
CA VAL A 77 -14.23 6.92 -6.64
C VAL A 77 -15.04 5.62 -6.45
N GLU A 78 -14.51 4.63 -5.72
CA GLU A 78 -15.26 3.39 -5.43
C GLU A 78 -16.29 3.61 -4.30
N ASN A 79 -17.54 3.22 -4.56
CA ASN A 79 -18.66 3.35 -3.61
C ASN A 79 -18.59 2.36 -2.42
N GLY A 80 -17.52 1.57 -2.29
CA GLY A 80 -17.37 0.53 -1.27
C GLY A 80 -16.68 0.97 0.03
N LEU A 81 -16.18 2.20 0.09
CA LEU A 81 -15.43 2.71 1.23
C LEU A 81 -16.31 3.53 2.18
N THR A 82 -16.10 3.34 3.48
CA THR A 82 -16.63 4.24 4.50
C THR A 82 -15.91 5.59 4.46
N LEU A 83 -16.51 6.64 5.02
CA LEU A 83 -15.89 7.98 5.06
C LEU A 83 -14.48 7.96 5.69
N ASN A 84 -14.29 7.17 6.75
CA ASN A 84 -12.99 7.04 7.40
C ASN A 84 -11.94 6.34 6.52
N GLN A 85 -12.36 5.37 5.70
CA GLN A 85 -11.47 4.68 4.77
C GLN A 85 -11.12 5.57 3.58
N PHE A 86 -12.08 6.34 3.07
CA PHE A 86 -11.84 7.35 2.05
C PHE A 86 -10.86 8.43 2.54
N ASN A 87 -11.09 8.99 3.73
CA ASN A 87 -10.19 9.99 4.35
C ASN A 87 -8.80 9.44 4.67
N ALA A 88 -8.61 8.12 4.62
CA ALA A 88 -7.27 7.55 4.74
C ALA A 88 -6.52 7.57 3.40
N LEU A 89 -7.21 7.59 2.26
CA LEU A 89 -6.60 7.64 0.92
C LEU A 89 -6.17 9.06 0.53
N VAL A 90 -6.94 10.07 0.94
CA VAL A 90 -6.74 11.50 0.67
C VAL A 90 -5.94 12.15 1.79
#